data_AF-A0A915PR94-F1
#
_entry.id   AF-A0A915PR94-F1
#
_cell.length_a   1.000
_cell.length_b   1.000
_cell.length_c   1.000
_cell.angle_alpha   90.00
_cell.angle_beta   90.00
_cell.angle_gamma   90.00
#
_symmetry.space_group_name_H-M   'P 1'
#
loop_
_entity.id
_entity.type
_entity.pdbx_description
1 polymer ?
#
loop_
_entity_poly.entity_id
_entity_poly.type
_entity_poly.pdbx_seq_one_letter_code
_entity_poly.pdbx_strand_id
1 'polypeptide(L)'
;MTLRFIPERLLFLGPDLAAAHFLVHRGAAVKFVGDNVWIKKDEKGNYALPGRKIPGLYIEAIDASDTELMFEGLENLIDLRHLRLLRLAGCCYADDWMMSRIGALFPESLEMLDLSDCSRITAKGLAGLRTLKKLRYLRLEGLDQVKDIAKTALLLEEAIPKLRVFGISYENAMQSLQKEMKLLSDDRVVTDAKGNAYVEDDFGRLFYVAGRVNERPAVTDDDKPLMTSTIRRELPEIDIAEFERLDRFSGGKLRHLLVGSPSGYSWTQEVETILSFEEKWKKKLGIPVDQKLLPKLKRTPQLESIKSANSSLFDNQEEYVLVEEKMLKGKNNA
;
A
#
# COMPACT_ATOMS: atom_id res chain seq x y z
N MET A 1 8.49 24.67 -10.01
CA MET A 1 7.63 25.54 -9.16
C MET A 1 8.13 25.43 -7.72
N THR A 2 8.36 26.53 -7.00
CA THR A 2 8.94 26.46 -5.64
C THR A 2 7.85 26.17 -4.61
N LEU A 3 7.98 25.14 -3.76
CA LEU A 3 7.09 24.91 -2.60
C LEU A 3 7.45 25.77 -1.37
N ARG A 4 8.27 26.79 -1.58
CA ARG A 4 8.88 27.59 -0.52
C ARG A 4 7.83 28.33 0.30
N PHE A 5 7.95 28.19 1.62
CA PHE A 5 7.24 29.00 2.59
C PHE A 5 7.64 30.48 2.48
N ILE A 6 6.67 31.39 2.46
CA ILE A 6 6.89 32.84 2.34
C ILE A 6 6.39 33.54 3.62
N PRO A 7 7.29 33.91 4.55
CA PRO A 7 6.92 34.51 5.83
C PRO A 7 6.12 35.82 5.69
N GLU A 8 6.44 36.64 4.70
CA GLU A 8 5.78 37.93 4.47
C GLU A 8 4.30 37.72 4.14
N ARG A 9 3.98 36.69 3.35
CA ARG A 9 2.60 36.35 3.00
C ARG A 9 1.79 35.96 4.24
N LEU A 10 2.39 35.17 5.13
CA LEU A 10 1.77 34.79 6.39
C LEU A 10 1.50 36.02 7.26
N LEU A 11 2.45 36.95 7.34
CA LEU A 11 2.33 38.17 8.14
C LEU A 11 1.17 39.07 7.67
N PHE A 12 1.02 39.27 6.35
CA PHE A 12 0.02 40.17 5.79
C PHE A 12 -1.38 39.55 5.64
N LEU A 13 -1.48 38.25 5.36
CA LEU A 13 -2.75 37.59 5.07
C LEU A 13 -3.28 36.75 6.25
N GLY A 14 -2.42 36.36 7.19
CA GLY A 14 -2.73 35.32 8.17
C GLY A 14 -2.61 33.90 7.59
N PRO A 15 -2.65 32.87 8.45
CA PRO A 15 -2.37 31.48 8.06
C PRO A 15 -3.35 30.95 7.01
N ASP A 16 -4.65 31.04 7.28
CA ASP A 16 -5.70 30.53 6.40
C ASP A 16 -5.66 31.14 5.00
N LEU A 17 -5.63 32.46 4.90
CA LEU A 17 -5.64 33.12 3.60
C LEU A 17 -4.30 32.95 2.86
N ALA A 18 -3.17 32.91 3.56
CA ALA A 18 -1.87 32.60 2.95
C ALA A 18 -1.83 31.18 2.38
N ALA A 19 -2.36 30.20 3.12
CA ALA A 19 -2.53 28.81 2.70
C ALA A 19 -3.45 28.72 1.47
N ALA A 20 -4.59 29.43 1.48
CA ALA A 20 -5.51 29.48 0.35
C ALA A 20 -4.81 29.95 -0.94
N HIS A 21 -4.09 31.07 -0.87
CA HIS A 21 -3.32 31.57 -2.02
C HIS A 21 -2.22 30.60 -2.47
N PHE A 22 -1.56 29.91 -1.53
CA PHE A 22 -0.55 28.90 -1.85
C PHE A 22 -1.14 27.69 -2.59
N LEU A 23 -2.27 27.17 -2.09
CA LEU A 23 -2.93 25.98 -2.61
C LEU A 23 -3.58 26.25 -3.97
N VAL A 24 -4.42 27.28 -4.07
CA VAL A 24 -5.19 27.56 -5.29
C VAL A 24 -4.28 27.91 -6.47
N HIS A 25 -3.16 28.59 -6.21
CA HIS A 25 -2.15 28.86 -7.23
C HIS A 25 -1.56 27.58 -7.87
N ARG A 26 -1.57 26.46 -7.13
CA ARG A 26 -1.06 25.14 -7.55
C ARG A 26 -2.15 24.19 -8.04
N GLY A 27 -3.34 24.71 -8.31
CA GLY A 27 -4.45 23.92 -8.86
C GLY A 27 -5.27 23.16 -7.82
N ALA A 28 -4.97 23.31 -6.52
CA ALA A 28 -5.85 22.84 -5.47
C ALA A 28 -7.11 23.73 -5.37
N ALA A 29 -8.13 23.22 -4.68
CA ALA A 29 -9.31 23.96 -4.29
C ALA A 29 -9.39 24.11 -2.77
N VAL A 30 -9.95 25.22 -2.32
CA VAL A 30 -10.19 25.47 -0.90
C VAL A 30 -11.62 25.93 -0.66
N LYS A 31 -12.15 25.65 0.52
CA LYS A 31 -13.44 26.14 0.98
C LYS A 31 -13.30 26.72 2.39
N PHE A 32 -13.91 27.89 2.60
CA PHE A 32 -13.91 28.58 3.89
C PHE A 32 -15.11 28.17 4.75
N VAL A 33 -14.97 28.33 6.07
CA VAL A 33 -16.04 28.06 7.05
C VAL A 33 -17.25 28.94 6.76
N GLY A 34 -18.44 28.33 6.70
CA GLY A 34 -19.70 29.02 6.46
C GLY A 34 -20.04 29.22 4.97
N ASP A 35 -19.08 28.97 4.08
CA ASP A 35 -19.29 29.00 2.64
C ASP A 35 -19.47 27.58 2.08
N ASN A 36 -20.31 27.45 1.05
CA ASN A 36 -20.49 26.19 0.32
C ASN A 36 -19.77 26.17 -1.03
N VAL A 37 -19.04 27.23 -1.36
CA VAL A 37 -18.34 27.38 -2.64
C VAL A 37 -16.89 26.96 -2.49
N TRP A 38 -16.44 26.11 -3.42
CA TRP A 38 -15.04 25.78 -3.59
C TRP A 38 -14.36 26.81 -4.48
N ILE A 39 -13.24 27.36 -4.02
CA ILE A 39 -12.42 28.31 -4.77
C ILE A 39 -11.27 27.54 -5.40
N LYS A 40 -11.25 27.50 -6.73
CA LYS A 40 -10.21 26.87 -7.55
C LYS A 40 -9.82 27.82 -8.67
N LYS A 41 -8.62 27.64 -9.21
CA LYS A 41 -8.13 28.28 -10.42
C LYS A 41 -9.00 27.88 -11.63
N ASP A 42 -9.38 28.85 -12.46
CA ASP A 42 -10.04 28.59 -13.74
C ASP A 42 -9.04 28.04 -14.80
N GLU A 43 -9.56 27.64 -15.97
CA GLU A 43 -8.74 27.13 -17.09
C GLU A 43 -7.69 28.15 -17.59
N LYS A 44 -7.95 29.45 -17.40
CA LYS A 44 -7.06 30.55 -17.79
C LYS A 44 -6.02 30.88 -16.73
N GLY A 45 -6.10 30.26 -15.56
CA GLY A 45 -5.18 30.47 -14.48
C GLY A 45 -5.58 31.52 -13.44
N ASN A 46 -6.81 32.03 -13.46
CA ASN A 46 -7.28 33.06 -12.55
C ASN A 46 -8.06 32.46 -11.38
N TYR A 47 -7.98 33.10 -10.22
CA TYR A 47 -8.81 32.78 -9.05
C TYR A 47 -9.05 34.04 -8.24
N ALA A 48 -10.20 34.12 -7.59
CA ALA A 48 -10.57 35.24 -6.73
C ALA A 48 -10.37 34.86 -5.27
N LEU A 49 -9.33 35.41 -4.65
CA LEU A 49 -9.10 35.34 -3.21
C LEU A 49 -8.82 36.75 -2.68
N PRO A 50 -9.26 37.09 -1.45
CA PRO A 50 -8.96 38.38 -0.85
C PRO A 50 -7.45 38.67 -0.81
N GLY A 51 -7.05 39.89 -1.14
CA GLY A 51 -5.66 40.35 -1.10
C GLY A 51 -5.21 40.91 0.24
N ARG A 52 -6.09 40.92 1.25
CA ARG A 52 -5.84 41.43 2.60
C ARG A 52 -6.47 40.49 3.63
N LYS A 53 -5.87 40.41 4.82
CA LYS A 53 -6.40 39.61 5.93
C LYS A 53 -7.84 40.00 6.27
N ILE A 54 -8.71 39.00 6.36
CA ILE A 54 -10.09 39.14 6.81
C ILE A 54 -10.23 38.41 8.15
N PRO A 55 -10.51 39.10 9.27
CA PRO A 55 -10.76 38.45 10.56
C PRO A 55 -11.95 37.49 10.47
N GLY A 56 -11.82 36.29 11.05
CA GLY A 56 -12.87 35.27 11.06
C GLY A 56 -12.96 34.42 9.79
N LEU A 57 -12.10 34.66 8.79
CA LEU A 57 -12.03 33.84 7.58
C LEU A 57 -11.08 32.65 7.81
N TYR A 58 -11.65 31.45 7.94
CA TYR A 58 -10.91 30.21 8.22
C TYR A 58 -11.15 29.16 7.15
N ILE A 59 -10.11 28.41 6.78
CA ILE A 59 -10.26 27.28 5.84
C ILE A 59 -10.95 26.14 6.57
N GLU A 60 -12.02 25.60 5.97
CA GLU A 60 -12.72 24.41 6.43
C GLU A 60 -12.27 23.15 5.68
N ALA A 61 -12.05 23.27 4.36
CA ALA A 61 -11.75 22.13 3.52
C ALA A 61 -10.72 22.46 2.43
N ILE A 62 -9.84 21.50 2.16
CA ILE A 62 -8.83 21.55 1.12
C ILE A 62 -8.98 20.31 0.25
N ASP A 63 -9.03 20.53 -1.05
CA ASP A 63 -8.91 19.49 -2.06
C ASP A 63 -7.66 19.77 -2.89
N ALA A 64 -6.58 19.06 -2.56
CA ALA A 64 -5.31 19.12 -3.26
C ALA A 64 -5.08 17.87 -4.10
N SER A 65 -6.15 17.18 -4.50
CA SER A 65 -6.06 15.99 -5.36
C SER A 65 -5.38 16.32 -6.69
N ASP A 66 -4.60 15.38 -7.20
CA ASP A 66 -3.80 15.48 -8.43
C ASP A 66 -2.81 16.65 -8.47
N THR A 67 -2.41 17.18 -7.31
CA THR A 67 -1.37 18.22 -7.21
C THR A 67 -0.01 17.64 -6.86
N GLU A 68 1.05 18.38 -7.19
CA GLU A 68 2.44 18.05 -6.83
C GLU A 68 2.82 18.50 -5.41
N LEU A 69 1.88 18.47 -4.46
CA LEU A 69 2.14 18.85 -3.08
C LEU A 69 3.13 17.84 -2.45
N MET A 70 4.23 18.35 -1.90
CA MET A 70 5.23 17.56 -1.15
C MET A 70 5.19 17.92 0.35
N PHE A 71 5.89 17.14 1.18
CA PHE A 71 5.84 17.31 2.63
C PHE A 71 6.30 18.71 3.08
N GLU A 72 7.25 19.34 2.37
CA GLU A 72 7.72 20.71 2.64
C GLU A 72 6.63 21.73 2.40
N GLY A 73 5.73 21.46 1.44
CA GLY A 73 4.59 22.33 1.15
C GLY A 73 3.63 22.48 2.33
N LEU A 74 3.57 21.49 3.23
CA LEU A 74 2.72 21.52 4.43
C LEU A 74 3.14 22.61 5.44
N GLU A 75 4.34 23.18 5.32
CA GLU A 75 4.73 24.35 6.12
C GLU A 75 3.83 25.58 5.85
N ASN A 76 3.21 25.63 4.69
CA ASN A 76 2.22 26.67 4.36
C ASN A 76 0.84 26.41 4.98
N LEU A 77 0.64 25.26 5.64
CA LEU A 77 -0.63 24.86 6.27
C LEU A 77 -0.54 24.86 7.81
N ILE A 78 0.43 25.57 8.37
CA ILE A 78 0.57 25.74 9.82
C ILE A 78 -0.59 26.59 10.35
N ASP A 79 -1.07 26.27 11.56
CA ASP A 79 -2.13 26.99 12.28
C ASP A 79 -3.52 27.00 11.60
N LEU A 80 -3.81 26.09 10.67
CA LEU A 80 -5.16 25.90 10.13
C LEU A 80 -6.08 25.14 11.10
N ARG A 81 -6.46 25.79 12.21
CA ARG A 81 -7.18 25.17 13.34
C ARG A 81 -8.61 24.72 13.04
N HIS A 82 -9.17 25.17 11.92
CA HIS A 82 -10.54 24.86 11.50
C HIS A 82 -10.59 23.91 10.30
N LEU A 83 -9.46 23.36 9.86
CA LEU A 83 -9.42 22.42 8.75
C LEU A 83 -10.05 21.08 9.16
N ARG A 84 -11.15 20.72 8.50
CA ARG A 84 -11.94 19.50 8.75
C ARG A 84 -11.79 18.46 7.66
N LEU A 85 -11.54 18.87 6.42
CA LEU A 85 -11.42 17.97 5.28
C LEU A 85 -10.14 18.26 4.50
N LEU A 86 -9.34 17.22 4.28
CA LEU A 86 -8.14 17.28 3.44
C LEU A 86 -8.20 16.13 2.43
N ARG A 87 -8.19 16.45 1.13
CA ARG A 87 -8.03 15.46 0.06
C ARG A 87 -6.67 15.61 -0.59
N LEU A 88 -6.00 14.48 -0.73
CA LEU A 88 -4.70 14.33 -1.39
C LEU A 88 -4.77 13.21 -2.43
N ALA A 89 -5.96 12.92 -2.96
CA ALA A 89 -6.14 11.80 -3.88
C ALA A 89 -5.26 11.99 -5.13
N GLY A 90 -4.56 10.94 -5.57
CA GLY A 90 -3.65 11.02 -6.73
C GLY A 90 -2.39 11.87 -6.51
N CYS A 91 -2.10 12.35 -5.29
CA CYS A 91 -0.85 13.06 -5.00
C CYS A 91 0.36 12.12 -5.05
N CYS A 92 1.07 12.10 -6.17
CA CYS A 92 2.19 11.18 -6.42
C CYS A 92 3.42 11.37 -5.51
N TYR A 93 3.50 12.49 -4.79
CA TYR A 93 4.56 12.80 -3.82
C TYR A 93 4.13 12.65 -2.36
N ALA A 94 2.90 12.22 -2.07
CA ALA A 94 2.46 11.97 -0.71
C ALA A 94 3.13 10.71 -0.15
N ASP A 95 3.92 10.86 0.92
CA ASP A 95 4.73 9.80 1.52
C ASP A 95 4.52 9.67 3.05
N ASP A 96 5.25 8.75 3.68
CA ASP A 96 5.16 8.49 5.12
C ASP A 96 5.51 9.73 5.99
N TRP A 97 6.40 10.59 5.52
CA TRP A 97 6.79 11.82 6.22
C TRP A 97 5.65 12.83 6.20
N MET A 98 4.98 12.97 5.05
CA MET A 98 3.78 13.78 4.91
C MET A 98 2.69 13.33 5.89
N MET A 99 2.45 12.03 6.04
CA MET A 99 1.44 11.50 6.97
C MET A 99 1.74 11.85 8.42
N SER A 100 3.00 11.70 8.82
CA SER A 100 3.47 12.09 10.17
C SER A 100 3.26 13.59 10.42
N ARG A 101 3.53 14.42 9.41
CA ARG A 101 3.34 15.87 9.49
C ARG A 101 1.86 16.26 9.57
N ILE A 102 0.98 15.63 8.77
CA ILE A 102 -0.47 15.83 8.84
C ILE A 102 -0.99 15.49 10.25
N GLY A 103 -0.53 14.35 10.80
CA GLY A 103 -0.84 13.94 12.17
C GLY A 103 -0.44 14.97 13.24
N ALA A 104 0.65 15.70 13.02
CA ALA A 104 1.12 16.74 13.94
C ALA A 104 0.42 18.10 13.74
N LEU A 105 0.04 18.44 12.50
CA LEU A 105 -0.56 19.74 12.18
C LEU A 105 -2.05 19.83 12.54
N PHE A 106 -2.81 18.73 12.38
CA PHE A 106 -4.27 18.76 12.50
C PHE A 106 -4.87 17.76 13.51
N PRO A 107 -4.24 17.51 14.67
CA PRO A 107 -4.69 16.46 15.61
C PRO A 107 -6.12 16.69 16.12
N GLU A 108 -6.53 17.95 16.25
CA GLU A 108 -7.77 18.39 16.90
C GLU A 108 -8.80 18.99 15.95
N SER A 109 -8.58 18.96 14.64
CA SER A 109 -9.48 19.61 13.66
C SER A 109 -9.89 18.68 12.53
N LEU A 110 -9.00 17.81 12.05
CA LEU A 110 -9.24 17.03 10.84
C LEU A 110 -10.25 15.91 11.11
N GLU A 111 -11.30 15.86 10.28
CA GLU A 111 -12.41 14.90 10.38
C GLU A 111 -12.46 13.95 9.18
N MET A 112 -11.98 14.38 8.02
CA MET A 112 -11.96 13.58 6.80
C MET A 112 -10.62 13.73 6.07
N LEU A 113 -9.99 12.58 5.78
CA LEU A 113 -8.74 12.50 5.03
C LEU A 113 -8.92 11.53 3.86
N ASP A 114 -8.58 11.98 2.67
CA ASP A 114 -8.63 11.17 1.44
C ASP A 114 -7.21 11.01 0.89
N LEU A 115 -6.69 9.78 0.90
CA LEU A 115 -5.35 9.40 0.43
C LEU A 115 -5.42 8.42 -0.75
N SER A 116 -6.55 8.40 -1.46
CA SER A 116 -6.76 7.48 -2.56
C SER A 116 -5.67 7.63 -3.62
N ASP A 117 -5.20 6.53 -4.20
CA ASP A 117 -4.15 6.48 -5.23
C ASP A 117 -2.77 7.08 -4.85
N CYS A 118 -2.49 7.29 -3.56
CA CYS A 118 -1.20 7.74 -3.06
C CYS A 118 -0.17 6.60 -2.92
N SER A 119 0.39 6.15 -4.04
CA SER A 119 1.23 4.95 -4.12
C SER A 119 2.52 4.91 -3.28
N ARG A 120 3.01 6.06 -2.79
CA ARG A 120 4.23 6.14 -1.96
C ARG A 120 3.98 6.01 -0.46
N ILE A 121 2.72 5.96 -0.02
CA ILE A 121 2.35 5.79 1.37
C ILE A 121 2.46 4.30 1.74
N THR A 122 3.15 4.02 2.84
CA THR A 122 3.27 2.67 3.39
C THR A 122 2.39 2.49 4.63
N ALA A 123 2.24 1.23 5.05
CA ALA A 123 1.60 0.89 6.33
C ALA A 123 2.27 1.59 7.53
N LYS A 124 3.55 1.98 7.45
CA LYS A 124 4.23 2.76 8.50
C LYS A 124 3.79 4.22 8.50
N GLY A 125 3.67 4.84 7.32
CA GLY A 125 3.18 6.22 7.19
C GLY A 125 1.78 6.38 7.74
N LEU A 126 0.88 5.45 7.42
CA LEU A 126 -0.48 5.45 7.97
C LEU A 126 -0.50 5.39 9.50
N ALA A 127 0.40 4.65 10.14
CA ALA A 127 0.46 4.60 11.61
C ALA A 127 0.75 5.99 12.24
N GLY A 128 1.37 6.91 11.49
CA GLY A 128 1.57 8.30 11.89
C GLY A 128 0.27 9.10 12.08
N LEU A 129 -0.84 8.64 11.51
CA LEU A 129 -2.16 9.29 11.61
C LEU A 129 -2.86 9.06 12.95
N ARG A 130 -2.33 8.18 13.82
CA ARG A 130 -2.91 7.81 15.12
C ARG A 130 -3.19 9.00 16.05
N THR A 131 -2.51 10.13 15.83
CA THR A 131 -2.68 11.37 16.60
C THR A 131 -3.94 12.16 16.23
N LEU A 132 -4.57 11.88 15.08
CA LEU A 132 -5.76 12.58 14.59
C LEU A 132 -7.03 12.11 15.32
N LYS A 133 -7.23 12.56 16.57
CA LYS A 133 -8.30 12.05 17.45
C LYS A 133 -9.72 12.43 17.01
N LYS A 134 -9.86 13.41 16.11
CA LYS A 134 -11.14 13.80 15.53
C LYS A 134 -11.41 13.21 14.13
N LEU A 135 -10.49 12.40 13.60
CA LEU A 135 -10.66 11.80 12.28
C LEU A 135 -11.82 10.80 12.30
N ARG A 136 -12.80 11.00 11.42
CA ARG A 136 -14.01 10.17 11.30
C ARG A 136 -13.99 9.34 10.04
N TYR A 137 -13.39 9.85 8.97
CA TYR A 137 -13.38 9.21 7.67
C TYR A 137 -11.98 9.21 7.07
N LEU A 138 -11.49 8.03 6.72
CA LEU A 138 -10.22 7.85 6.01
C LEU A 138 -10.48 7.04 4.73
N ARG A 139 -10.10 7.57 3.56
CA ARG A 139 -10.20 6.86 2.28
C ARG A 139 -8.81 6.45 1.80
N LEU A 140 -8.66 5.18 1.45
CA LEU A 140 -7.41 4.52 1.07
C LEU A 140 -7.59 3.72 -0.24
N GLU A 141 -8.53 4.13 -1.09
CA GLU A 141 -8.83 3.47 -2.36
C GLU A 141 -7.57 3.45 -3.25
N GLY A 142 -7.31 2.34 -3.94
CA GLY A 142 -6.10 2.20 -4.78
C GLY A 142 -4.80 1.96 -3.98
N LEU A 143 -4.88 1.64 -2.69
CA LEU A 143 -3.72 1.28 -1.85
C LEU A 143 -3.62 -0.22 -1.50
N ASP A 144 -4.40 -1.09 -2.13
CA ASP A 144 -4.45 -2.54 -1.83
C ASP A 144 -3.10 -3.26 -2.05
N GLN A 145 -2.24 -2.74 -2.92
CA GLN A 145 -0.89 -3.26 -3.16
C GLN A 145 0.08 -3.05 -1.98
N VAL A 146 -0.26 -2.17 -1.03
CA VAL A 146 0.63 -1.83 0.08
C VAL A 146 0.58 -2.94 1.11
N LYS A 147 1.73 -3.59 1.37
CA LYS A 147 1.83 -4.65 2.38
C LYS A 147 1.39 -4.13 3.75
N ASP A 148 0.61 -4.95 4.46
CA ASP A 148 0.08 -4.69 5.80
C ASP A 148 -0.88 -3.49 5.92
N ILE A 149 -1.35 -2.91 4.80
CA ILE A 149 -2.24 -1.74 4.82
C ILE A 149 -3.54 -1.99 5.59
N ALA A 150 -4.17 -3.15 5.35
CA ALA A 150 -5.41 -3.54 6.03
C ALA A 150 -5.20 -3.75 7.53
N LYS A 151 -4.06 -4.32 7.92
CA LYS A 151 -3.71 -4.48 9.34
C LYS A 151 -3.54 -3.11 10.00
N THR A 152 -2.84 -2.18 9.37
CA THR A 152 -2.71 -0.81 9.90
C THR A 152 -4.06 -0.09 9.96
N ALA A 153 -4.92 -0.26 8.96
CA ALA A 153 -6.25 0.31 8.97
C ALA A 153 -7.07 -0.15 10.18
N LEU A 154 -7.09 -1.46 10.49
CA LEU A 154 -7.73 -1.98 11.70
C LEU A 154 -7.17 -1.36 12.98
N LEU A 155 -5.83 -1.26 13.08
CA LEU A 155 -5.17 -0.64 14.24
C LEU A 155 -5.52 0.85 14.37
N LEU A 156 -5.74 1.56 13.27
CA LEU A 156 -6.18 2.96 13.29
C LEU A 156 -7.64 3.07 13.72
N GLU A 157 -8.53 2.19 13.24
CA GLU A 157 -9.94 2.14 13.67
C GLU A 157 -10.06 1.83 15.17
N GLU A 158 -9.18 1.00 15.71
CA GLU A 158 -9.09 0.73 17.15
C GLU A 158 -8.55 1.95 17.93
N ALA A 159 -7.53 2.64 17.41
CA ALA A 159 -6.84 3.72 18.13
C ALA A 159 -7.52 5.11 18.02
N ILE A 160 -8.39 5.31 17.02
CA ILE A 160 -9.10 6.57 16.76
C ILE A 160 -10.61 6.33 16.91
N PRO A 161 -11.25 6.89 17.96
CA PRO A 161 -12.67 6.66 18.20
C PRO A 161 -13.54 7.13 17.02
N LYS A 162 -14.49 6.28 16.60
CA LYS A 162 -15.46 6.56 15.51
C LYS A 162 -14.83 6.72 14.12
N LEU A 163 -13.56 6.36 13.94
CA LEU A 163 -12.96 6.30 12.62
C LEU A 163 -13.63 5.21 11.78
N ARG A 164 -13.87 5.52 10.51
CA ARG A 164 -14.25 4.55 9.49
C ARG A 164 -13.29 4.66 8.32
N VAL A 165 -12.69 3.52 7.97
CA VAL A 165 -11.80 3.40 6.82
C VAL A 165 -12.56 2.86 5.61
N PHE A 166 -12.29 3.43 4.43
CA PHE A 166 -12.88 3.03 3.15
C PHE A 166 -11.80 2.72 2.11
N GLY A 167 -12.15 1.91 1.11
CA GLY A 167 -11.28 1.63 -0.03
C GLY A 167 -10.25 0.52 0.21
N ILE A 168 -10.40 -0.27 1.28
CA ILE A 168 -9.59 -1.46 1.55
C ILE A 168 -10.47 -2.71 1.46
N SER A 169 -9.98 -3.74 0.78
CA SER A 169 -10.57 -5.08 0.82
C SER A 169 -9.97 -5.92 1.95
N TYR A 170 -10.70 -6.01 3.08
CA TYR A 170 -10.32 -6.88 4.20
C TYR A 170 -10.34 -8.37 3.82
N GLU A 171 -11.19 -8.78 2.87
CA GLU A 171 -11.23 -10.15 2.36
C GLU A 171 -9.93 -10.52 1.63
N ASN A 172 -9.45 -9.65 0.74
CA ASN A 172 -8.20 -9.85 0.01
C ASN A 172 -6.99 -9.90 0.96
N ALA A 173 -6.99 -9.04 1.98
CA ALA A 173 -5.98 -9.05 3.02
C ALA A 173 -5.99 -10.35 3.82
N MET A 174 -7.17 -10.84 4.21
CA MET A 174 -7.32 -12.11 4.93
C MET A 174 -6.85 -13.30 4.10
N GLN A 175 -7.21 -13.36 2.82
CA GLN A 175 -6.72 -14.40 1.91
C GLN A 175 -5.20 -14.37 1.75
N SER A 176 -4.61 -13.17 1.67
CA SER A 176 -3.15 -13.01 1.58
C SER A 176 -2.45 -13.49 2.85
N LEU A 177 -3.00 -13.15 4.02
CA LEU A 177 -2.52 -13.62 5.31
C LEU A 177 -2.62 -15.15 5.43
N GLN A 178 -3.74 -15.74 5.01
CA GLN A 178 -3.91 -17.20 5.01
C GLN A 178 -2.87 -17.90 4.12
N LYS A 179 -2.53 -17.33 2.96
CA LYS A 179 -1.45 -17.87 2.10
C LYS A 179 -0.09 -17.78 2.77
N GLU A 180 0.22 -16.65 3.42
CA GLU A 180 1.47 -16.47 4.18
C GLU A 180 1.55 -17.45 5.36
N MET A 181 0.45 -17.66 6.09
CA MET A 181 0.40 -18.66 7.16
C MET A 181 0.61 -20.09 6.64
N LYS A 182 -0.03 -20.46 5.52
CA LYS A 182 0.16 -21.77 4.88
C LYS A 182 1.60 -21.98 4.39
N LEU A 183 2.24 -20.93 3.88
CA LEU A 183 3.65 -20.98 3.51
C LEU A 183 4.54 -21.25 4.73
N LEU A 184 4.31 -20.52 5.82
CA LEU A 184 5.13 -20.63 7.03
C LEU A 184 4.87 -21.91 7.84
N SER A 185 3.72 -22.55 7.65
CA SER A 185 3.42 -23.84 8.28
C SER A 185 3.99 -25.05 7.52
N ASP A 186 4.57 -24.83 6.34
CA ASP A 186 5.14 -25.92 5.54
C ASP A 186 6.45 -26.43 6.15
N ASP A 187 6.60 -27.75 6.26
CA ASP A 187 7.76 -28.39 6.91
C ASP A 187 9.09 -28.05 6.22
N ARG A 188 9.07 -27.73 4.92
CA ARG A 188 10.27 -27.35 4.16
C ARG A 188 10.62 -25.87 4.31
N VAL A 189 9.76 -25.07 4.96
CA VAL A 189 9.95 -23.64 5.08
C VAL A 189 10.65 -23.29 6.40
N VAL A 190 11.83 -22.72 6.28
CA VAL A 190 12.66 -22.28 7.40
C VAL A 190 12.70 -20.75 7.45
N THR A 191 12.54 -20.18 8.63
CA THR A 191 12.63 -18.73 8.85
C THR A 191 13.92 -18.33 9.54
N ASP A 192 14.57 -17.27 9.07
CA ASP A 192 15.72 -16.68 9.75
C ASP A 192 15.31 -15.73 10.89
N ALA A 193 16.28 -15.28 11.69
CA ALA A 193 16.06 -14.31 12.76
C ALA A 193 15.61 -12.91 12.28
N LYS A 194 15.69 -12.63 10.97
CA LYS A 194 15.24 -11.38 10.35
C LYS A 194 13.81 -11.48 9.81
N GLY A 195 13.18 -12.64 9.91
CA GLY A 195 11.83 -12.91 9.41
C GLY A 195 11.77 -13.16 7.89
N ASN A 196 12.88 -13.55 7.26
CA ASN A 196 12.87 -14.08 5.91
C ASN A 196 12.56 -15.58 5.94
N ALA A 197 11.81 -16.05 4.95
CA ALA A 197 11.43 -17.44 4.80
C ALA A 197 12.12 -18.04 3.56
N TYR A 198 12.60 -19.28 3.72
CA TYR A 198 13.33 -20.04 2.73
C TYR A 198 12.72 -21.43 2.60
N VAL A 199 12.58 -21.94 1.38
CA VAL A 199 12.25 -23.34 1.09
C VAL A 199 13.54 -24.14 1.02
N GLU A 200 13.60 -25.25 1.75
CA GLU A 200 14.65 -26.25 1.69
C GLU A 200 14.32 -27.32 0.64
N ASP A 201 15.26 -27.61 -0.26
CA ASP A 201 15.14 -28.69 -1.21
C ASP A 201 15.67 -30.03 -0.66
N ASP A 202 15.57 -31.10 -1.46
CA ASP A 202 15.95 -32.44 -1.02
C ASP A 202 17.46 -32.59 -0.70
N PHE A 203 18.29 -31.62 -1.10
CA PHE A 203 19.72 -31.57 -0.82
C PHE A 203 20.11 -30.54 0.26
N GLY A 204 19.13 -29.97 0.98
CA GLY A 204 19.35 -28.97 2.01
C GLY A 204 19.70 -27.58 1.48
N ARG A 205 19.43 -27.31 0.20
CA ARG A 205 19.65 -25.98 -0.41
C ARG A 205 18.45 -25.08 -0.12
N LEU A 206 18.74 -23.86 0.29
CA LEU A 206 17.73 -22.87 0.67
C LEU A 206 17.39 -21.92 -0.48
N PHE A 207 16.09 -21.74 -0.73
CA PHE A 207 15.53 -20.88 -1.78
C PHE A 207 14.59 -19.85 -1.17
N TYR A 208 14.84 -18.58 -1.47
CA TYR A 208 14.09 -17.49 -0.86
C TYR A 208 12.63 -17.46 -1.33
N VAL A 209 11.66 -17.36 -0.40
CA VAL A 209 10.23 -17.34 -0.73
C VAL A 209 9.45 -16.18 -0.11
N ALA A 210 9.86 -15.64 1.04
CA ALA A 210 9.18 -14.49 1.64
C ALA A 210 10.12 -13.66 2.54
N GLY A 211 9.74 -12.41 2.81
CA GLY A 211 10.48 -11.48 3.68
C GLY A 211 10.97 -10.21 2.97
N ARG A 212 11.97 -9.55 3.57
CA ARG A 212 12.65 -8.36 3.04
C ARG A 212 14.00 -8.73 2.45
N VAL A 213 14.05 -8.93 1.13
CA VAL A 213 15.32 -8.99 0.40
C VAL A 213 15.95 -7.61 0.54
N ASN A 214 17.20 -7.52 1.00
CA ASN A 214 17.92 -6.26 1.01
C ASN A 214 18.09 -5.80 -0.45
N GLU A 215 17.34 -4.79 -0.86
CA GLU A 215 17.39 -4.22 -2.23
C GLU A 215 18.68 -3.41 -2.48
N ARG A 216 19.41 -3.06 -1.41
CA ARG A 216 20.71 -2.40 -1.52
C ARG A 216 21.81 -3.48 -1.45
N PRO A 217 22.69 -3.58 -2.46
CA PRO A 217 23.92 -4.32 -2.33
C PRO A 217 24.61 -3.84 -1.06
N ALA A 218 24.93 -4.75 -0.13
CA ALA A 218 25.86 -4.35 0.92
C ALA A 218 27.18 -4.01 0.24
N VAL A 219 27.80 -2.89 0.61
CA VAL A 219 29.12 -2.51 0.14
C VAL A 219 30.12 -2.71 1.27
N THR A 220 31.36 -3.02 0.94
CA THR A 220 32.46 -2.92 1.91
C THR A 220 32.71 -1.44 2.24
N ASP A 221 33.54 -1.18 3.26
CA ASP A 221 33.98 0.17 3.60
C ASP A 221 34.69 0.91 2.44
N ASP A 222 35.09 0.18 1.39
CA ASP A 222 35.69 0.69 0.15
C ASP A 222 34.67 0.92 -0.99
N ASP A 223 33.36 0.99 -0.69
CA ASP A 223 32.27 1.10 -1.68
C ASP A 223 32.24 -0.03 -2.75
N LYS A 224 32.93 -1.15 -2.49
CA LYS A 224 32.87 -2.33 -3.37
C LYS A 224 31.65 -3.18 -3.01
N PRO A 225 30.87 -3.65 -3.99
CA PRO A 225 29.73 -4.51 -3.69
C PRO A 225 30.19 -5.81 -3.04
N LEU A 226 29.72 -6.10 -1.82
CA LEU A 226 29.71 -7.45 -1.28
C LEU A 226 28.72 -8.24 -2.15
N MET A 227 29.16 -9.39 -2.69
CA MET A 227 28.22 -10.31 -3.33
C MET A 227 27.26 -10.84 -2.28
N THR A 228 26.08 -10.23 -2.23
CA THR A 228 25.05 -10.44 -1.19
C THR A 228 23.88 -11.30 -1.67
N SER A 229 23.93 -11.81 -2.91
CA SER A 229 22.87 -12.66 -3.44
C SER A 229 22.85 -14.01 -2.72
N THR A 230 22.22 -14.03 -1.54
CA THR A 230 21.71 -15.23 -0.87
C THR A 230 20.62 -15.91 -1.70
N ILE A 231 20.13 -15.23 -2.74
CA ILE A 231 19.15 -15.74 -3.68
C ILE A 231 19.86 -16.65 -4.69
N ARG A 232 19.57 -17.95 -4.61
CA ARG A 232 19.98 -18.94 -5.59
C ARG A 232 19.14 -18.80 -6.87
N ARG A 233 19.79 -18.92 -8.02
CA ARG A 233 19.15 -18.97 -9.36
C ARG A 233 19.07 -20.39 -9.93
N GLU A 234 19.65 -21.36 -9.23
CA GLU A 234 19.54 -22.77 -9.57
C GLU A 234 18.11 -23.26 -9.34
N LEU A 235 17.66 -24.26 -10.09
CA LEU A 235 16.36 -24.86 -9.86
C LEU A 235 16.39 -25.72 -8.58
N PRO A 236 15.42 -25.56 -7.67
CA PRO A 236 15.28 -26.43 -6.51
C PRO A 236 14.93 -27.86 -6.93
N GLU A 237 15.61 -28.83 -6.34
CA GLU A 237 15.33 -30.25 -6.52
C GLU A 237 14.25 -30.66 -5.53
N ILE A 238 13.01 -30.34 -5.92
CA ILE A 238 11.77 -30.70 -5.23
C ILE A 238 10.76 -31.19 -6.27
N ASP A 239 9.78 -31.97 -5.83
CA ASP A 239 8.70 -32.42 -6.70
C ASP A 239 7.94 -31.24 -7.35
N ILE A 240 7.43 -31.44 -8.56
CA ILE A 240 6.76 -30.38 -9.33
C ILE A 240 5.48 -29.91 -8.64
N ALA A 241 4.69 -30.81 -8.07
CA ALA A 241 3.45 -30.44 -7.37
C ALA A 241 3.77 -29.59 -6.14
N GLU A 242 4.82 -29.97 -5.42
CA GLU A 242 5.30 -29.25 -4.24
C GLU A 242 5.84 -27.86 -4.60
N PHE A 243 6.64 -27.76 -5.68
CA PHE A 243 7.12 -26.49 -6.21
C PHE A 243 5.97 -25.54 -6.56
N GLU A 244 4.96 -26.02 -7.30
CA GLU A 244 3.82 -25.20 -7.69
C GLU A 244 2.98 -24.76 -6.48
N ARG A 245 2.87 -25.61 -5.44
CA ARG A 245 2.19 -25.27 -4.19
C ARG A 245 2.93 -24.15 -3.44
N LEU A 246 4.23 -24.29 -3.23
CA LEU A 246 5.07 -23.31 -2.54
C LEU A 246 5.18 -22.00 -3.31
N ASP A 247 5.31 -22.06 -4.64
CA ASP A 247 5.30 -20.88 -5.48
C ASP A 247 3.96 -20.14 -5.40
N ARG A 248 2.83 -20.87 -5.39
CA ARG A 248 1.49 -20.29 -5.19
C ARG A 248 1.34 -19.61 -3.83
N PHE A 249 1.82 -20.23 -2.75
CA PHE A 249 1.77 -19.63 -1.40
C PHE A 249 2.70 -18.43 -1.26
N SER A 250 3.86 -18.45 -1.92
CA SER A 250 4.79 -17.30 -1.99
C SER A 250 4.31 -16.17 -2.92
N GLY A 251 3.17 -16.32 -3.59
CA GLY A 251 2.66 -15.34 -4.55
C GLY A 251 3.54 -15.18 -5.80
N GLY A 252 4.19 -16.27 -6.24
CA GLY A 252 5.09 -16.30 -7.39
C GLY A 252 6.51 -15.82 -7.11
N LYS A 253 6.84 -15.49 -5.85
CA LYS A 253 8.15 -14.94 -5.48
C LYS A 253 9.27 -15.95 -5.69
N LEU A 254 9.01 -17.24 -5.43
CA LEU A 254 9.97 -18.32 -5.67
C LEU A 254 10.42 -18.30 -7.14
N ARG A 255 9.49 -18.38 -8.09
CA ARG A 255 9.82 -18.37 -9.53
C ARG A 255 10.39 -17.03 -10.00
N HIS A 256 9.89 -15.91 -9.47
CA HIS A 256 10.39 -14.57 -9.78
C HIS A 256 11.89 -14.41 -9.52
N LEU A 257 12.36 -14.96 -8.40
CA LEU A 257 13.76 -14.90 -8.01
C LEU A 257 14.64 -15.83 -8.84
N LEU A 258 14.11 -16.98 -9.27
CA LEU A 258 14.81 -17.91 -10.16
C LEU A 258 15.09 -17.30 -11.54
N VAL A 259 14.14 -16.52 -12.09
CA VAL A 259 14.33 -15.82 -13.38
C VAL A 259 15.19 -14.56 -13.27
N GLY A 260 15.63 -14.18 -12.06
CA GLY A 260 16.58 -13.10 -11.85
C GLY A 260 16.03 -11.70 -12.12
N SER A 261 14.73 -11.48 -11.98
CA SER A 261 14.13 -10.15 -12.16
C SER A 261 14.69 -9.16 -11.11
N PRO A 262 15.17 -7.97 -11.53
CA PRO A 262 15.94 -7.06 -10.67
C PRO A 262 15.11 -6.31 -9.61
N SER A 263 13.78 -6.43 -9.63
CA SER A 263 12.90 -5.76 -8.67
C SER A 263 12.40 -6.73 -7.61
N GLY A 264 12.46 -6.39 -6.31
CA GLY A 264 12.06 -7.27 -5.20
C GLY A 264 10.55 -7.52 -5.05
N TYR A 265 9.75 -7.08 -6.02
CA TYR A 265 8.29 -7.06 -6.01
C TYR A 265 7.72 -8.26 -6.79
N SER A 266 6.53 -8.76 -6.41
CA SER A 266 5.82 -9.79 -7.19
C SER A 266 5.22 -9.17 -8.45
N TRP A 267 5.97 -9.24 -9.55
CA TRP A 267 5.53 -8.81 -10.88
C TRP A 267 5.24 -10.05 -11.71
N THR A 268 4.06 -10.64 -11.47
CA THR A 268 3.65 -11.89 -12.13
C THR A 268 3.63 -11.76 -13.65
N GLN A 269 3.40 -10.56 -14.21
CA GLN A 269 3.31 -10.37 -15.66
C GLN A 269 4.69 -10.38 -16.35
N GLU A 270 5.69 -9.76 -15.74
CA GLU A 270 7.07 -9.67 -16.20
C GLU A 270 7.72 -11.04 -16.14
N VAL A 271 7.49 -11.77 -15.03
CA VAL A 271 7.93 -13.16 -14.90
C VAL A 271 7.37 -14.01 -16.03
N GLU A 272 6.06 -13.95 -16.29
CA GLU A 272 5.44 -14.70 -17.40
C GLU A 272 6.00 -14.28 -18.78
N THR A 273 6.36 -13.02 -18.94
CA THR A 273 7.02 -12.52 -20.17
C THR A 273 8.41 -13.12 -20.34
N ILE A 274 9.21 -13.14 -19.27
CA ILE A 274 10.55 -13.75 -19.25
C ILE A 274 10.45 -15.25 -19.56
N LEU A 275 9.57 -15.98 -18.86
CA LEU A 275 9.38 -17.42 -19.08
C LEU A 275 8.94 -17.72 -20.51
N SER A 276 8.03 -16.92 -21.07
CA SER A 276 7.55 -17.07 -22.45
C SER A 276 8.65 -16.80 -23.48
N PHE A 277 9.54 -15.84 -23.20
CA PHE A 277 10.70 -15.56 -24.03
C PHE A 277 11.73 -16.69 -23.95
N GLU A 278 12.11 -17.10 -22.74
CA GLU A 278 13.08 -18.17 -22.51
C GLU A 278 12.63 -19.50 -23.14
N GLU A 279 11.36 -19.86 -22.99
CA GLU A 279 10.81 -21.07 -23.59
C GLU A 279 10.96 -21.04 -25.12
N LYS A 280 10.56 -19.94 -25.76
CA LYS A 280 10.69 -19.78 -27.22
C LYS A 280 12.14 -19.82 -27.67
N TRP A 281 13.04 -19.18 -26.91
CA TRP A 281 14.46 -19.12 -27.23
C TRP A 281 15.14 -20.50 -27.09
N LYS A 282 14.93 -21.19 -25.96
CA LYS A 282 15.44 -22.55 -25.73
C LYS A 282 14.89 -23.55 -26.75
N LYS A 283 13.60 -23.45 -27.11
CA LYS A 283 12.98 -24.29 -28.14
C LYS A 283 13.62 -24.10 -29.52
N LYS A 284 14.00 -22.87 -29.91
CA LYS A 284 14.73 -22.60 -31.16
C LYS A 284 16.12 -23.25 -31.18
N LEU A 285 16.76 -23.37 -30.02
CA LEU A 285 18.08 -23.97 -29.85
C LEU A 285 18.03 -25.48 -29.57
N GLY A 286 16.84 -26.09 -29.50
CA GLY A 286 16.68 -27.51 -29.14
C GLY A 286 17.03 -27.83 -27.68
N ILE A 287 17.08 -26.82 -26.81
CA ILE A 287 17.39 -26.98 -25.37
C ILE A 287 16.07 -27.31 -24.64
N PRO A 288 16.01 -28.39 -23.85
CA PRO A 288 14.83 -28.71 -23.05
C PRO A 288 14.60 -27.67 -21.95
N VAL A 289 13.34 -27.35 -21.69
CA VAL A 289 12.93 -26.41 -20.62
C VAL A 289 12.26 -27.20 -19.50
N ASP A 290 12.70 -26.96 -18.27
CA ASP A 290 12.11 -27.56 -17.08
C ASP A 290 10.65 -27.15 -16.91
N GLN A 291 9.80 -28.07 -16.45
CA GLN A 291 8.36 -27.82 -16.23
C GLN A 291 8.10 -26.67 -15.25
N LYS A 292 8.95 -26.51 -14.22
CA LYS A 292 8.85 -25.45 -13.20
C LYS A 292 9.03 -24.05 -13.80
N LEU A 293 9.69 -23.94 -14.95
CA LEU A 293 9.98 -22.68 -15.66
C LEU A 293 9.15 -22.51 -16.95
N LEU A 294 8.09 -23.29 -17.13
CA LEU A 294 7.16 -23.03 -18.23
C LEU A 294 6.24 -21.84 -17.93
N PRO A 295 5.70 -21.15 -18.94
CA PRO A 295 4.63 -20.18 -18.74
C PRO A 295 3.37 -20.84 -18.16
N LYS A 296 2.58 -20.09 -17.38
CA LYS A 296 1.41 -20.60 -16.64
C LYS A 296 0.44 -21.42 -17.51
N LEU A 297 0.21 -21.01 -18.75
CA LEU A 297 -0.69 -21.69 -19.69
C LEU A 297 -0.22 -23.07 -20.15
N LYS A 298 1.08 -23.37 -20.00
CA LYS A 298 1.72 -24.60 -20.45
C LYS A 298 2.15 -25.51 -19.30
N ARG A 299 1.98 -25.06 -18.06
CA ARG A 299 2.18 -25.90 -16.88
C ARG A 299 1.02 -26.88 -16.80
N THR A 300 1.32 -28.15 -16.60
CA THR A 300 0.31 -29.18 -16.37
C THR A 300 -0.49 -28.80 -15.12
N PRO A 301 -1.83 -28.68 -15.18
CA PRO A 301 -2.64 -28.55 -13.97
C PRO A 301 -2.64 -29.90 -13.27
N GLN A 302 -1.66 -30.15 -12.41
CA GLN A 302 -1.75 -31.26 -11.48
C GLN A 302 -2.78 -30.88 -10.42
N LEU A 303 -4.01 -31.32 -10.67
CA LEU A 303 -5.12 -31.27 -9.71
C LEU A 303 -4.64 -31.90 -8.39
N GLU A 304 -4.93 -31.20 -7.30
CA GLU A 304 -4.70 -31.64 -5.94
C GLU A 304 -5.24 -33.06 -5.72
N SER A 305 -4.34 -34.04 -5.63
CA SER A 305 -4.65 -35.37 -5.08
C SER A 305 -3.71 -35.68 -3.92
N ILE A 306 -3.81 -34.90 -2.85
CA ILE A 306 -3.45 -35.37 -1.51
C ILE A 306 -4.69 -35.23 -0.64
N LYS A 307 -5.43 -36.34 -0.57
CA LYS A 307 -6.52 -36.56 0.37
C LYS A 307 -5.99 -36.46 1.81
N SER A 308 -6.68 -35.65 2.61
CA SER A 308 -7.04 -35.93 4.01
C SER A 308 -6.10 -36.84 4.82
N ALA A 309 -5.22 -36.23 5.60
CA ALA A 309 -4.75 -36.78 6.87
C ALA A 309 -4.39 -35.61 7.80
N ASN A 310 -5.44 -34.91 8.25
CA ASN A 310 -5.56 -34.18 9.53
C ASN A 310 -6.80 -33.27 9.46
N SER A 311 -7.93 -33.86 9.08
CA SER A 311 -9.25 -33.37 9.45
C SER A 311 -9.54 -33.83 10.88
N SER A 312 -8.92 -33.17 11.85
CA SER A 312 -9.41 -33.17 13.23
C SER A 312 -8.76 -31.99 13.93
N LEU A 313 -9.39 -30.83 13.76
CA LEU A 313 -9.51 -29.71 14.68
C LEU A 313 -10.06 -28.56 13.82
N PHE A 314 -11.19 -27.99 14.26
CA PHE A 314 -11.96 -26.93 13.60
C PHE A 314 -13.01 -27.36 12.55
N ASP A 315 -13.75 -28.43 12.85
CA ASP A 315 -15.20 -28.42 12.57
C ASP A 315 -15.85 -27.56 13.66
N ASN A 316 -16.11 -26.31 13.33
CA ASN A 316 -17.09 -25.41 13.96
C ASN A 316 -17.38 -24.30 12.94
N GLN A 317 -17.91 -24.72 11.77
CA GLN A 317 -18.44 -23.84 10.73
C GLN A 317 -19.97 -23.64 10.83
N GLU A 318 -20.58 -23.99 11.96
CA GLU A 318 -21.99 -23.71 12.23
C GLU A 318 -22.15 -22.57 13.24
N GLU A 319 -21.89 -21.31 12.85
CA GLU A 319 -22.53 -20.17 13.55
C GLU A 319 -22.60 -18.82 12.80
N TYR A 320 -22.09 -18.68 11.57
CA TYR A 320 -22.01 -17.38 10.89
C TYR A 320 -22.95 -17.18 9.68
N VAL A 321 -24.07 -17.92 9.61
CA VAL A 321 -25.08 -17.75 8.54
C VAL A 321 -26.32 -16.95 8.98
N LEU A 322 -26.41 -16.47 10.23
CA LEU A 322 -27.63 -15.83 10.75
C LEU A 322 -27.60 -14.29 10.88
N VAL A 323 -26.65 -13.59 10.25
CA VAL A 323 -26.60 -12.12 10.32
C VAL A 323 -27.09 -11.43 9.04
N GLU A 324 -26.98 -12.05 7.86
CA GLU A 324 -27.44 -11.42 6.61
C GLU A 324 -28.96 -11.53 6.40
N GLU A 325 -29.61 -12.62 6.85
CA GLU A 325 -31.07 -12.75 6.73
C GLU A 325 -31.87 -11.84 7.69
N LYS A 326 -31.25 -11.36 8.78
CA LYS A 326 -31.89 -10.38 9.69
C LYS A 326 -31.85 -8.94 9.16
N MET A 327 -31.00 -8.63 8.18
CA MET A 327 -30.90 -7.29 7.58
C MET A 327 -31.91 -7.04 6.46
N LEU A 328 -32.50 -8.09 5.86
CA LEU A 328 -33.55 -7.93 4.83
C LEU A 328 -34.99 -7.99 5.37
N LYS A 329 -35.23 -8.50 6.58
CA LYS A 329 -36.58 -8.57 7.19
C LYS A 329 -36.95 -7.38 8.11
N GLY A 330 -36.02 -6.44 8.34
CA GLY A 330 -36.24 -5.27 9.21
C GLY A 330 -36.75 -3.99 8.53
N LYS A 331 -37.01 -4.00 7.21
CA LYS A 331 -37.44 -2.80 6.45
C LYS A 331 -38.92 -2.76 6.05
N ASN A 332 -39.75 -3.69 6.51
CA ASN A 332 -41.16 -3.78 6.13
C ASN A 332 -42.13 -3.88 7.32
N ASN A 333 -41.87 -3.23 8.45
CA ASN A 333 -42.90 -2.92 9.47
C ASN A 333 -42.37 -1.95 10.53
N ALA A 334 -42.63 -0.65 10.35
CA ALA A 334 -42.93 0.37 11.37
C ALA A 334 -43.01 1.73 10.70
#